data_AF-A0A1Y5FSG9-F1
#
_entry.id   AF-A0A1Y5FSG9-F1
#
_cell.length_a   1.000
_cell.length_b   1.000
_cell.length_c   1.000
_cell.angle_alpha   90.00
_cell.angle_beta   90.00
_cell.angle_gamma   90.00
#
_symmetry.space_group_name_H-M   'P 1'
#
loop_
_entity.id
_entity.type
_entity.pdbx_description
1 polymer ?
#
loop_
_entity_poly.entity_id
_entity_poly.type
_entity_poly.pdbx_seq_one_letter_code
_entity_poly.pdbx_strand_id
1 'polypeptide(L)'
;MALLHVNKIGLAIMATVNREKAMTQLRILFFVVLGMALFSTGRLHADADIKPILADARATLTTVAAKGFEWTTTRQLIAAAEVALAAGDKAHSLNLAKAALNEAEKSLLQANYAEAHWQDGMPF
;
A
#
# COMPACT_ATOMS: atom_id res chain seq x y z
N MET A 1 -45.12 -58.40 31.06
CA MET A 1 -43.80 -57.72 31.14
C MET A 1 -43.30 -57.22 29.77
N ALA A 2 -44.08 -56.43 29.03
CA ALA A 2 -43.67 -55.90 27.71
C ALA A 2 -43.48 -54.37 27.69
N LEU A 3 -44.05 -53.65 28.65
CA LEU A 3 -44.05 -52.17 28.70
C LEU A 3 -42.73 -51.54 29.16
N LEU A 4 -41.87 -52.27 29.91
CA LEU A 4 -40.59 -51.73 30.39
C LEU A 4 -39.48 -51.71 29.32
N HIS A 5 -39.58 -52.54 28.28
CA HIS A 5 -38.55 -52.65 27.23
C HIS A 5 -38.64 -51.51 26.19
N VAL A 6 -39.86 -51.06 25.87
CA VAL A 6 -40.11 -50.00 24.88
C VAL A 6 -39.53 -48.65 25.34
N ASN A 7 -39.57 -48.37 26.63
CA ASN A 7 -39.12 -47.09 27.20
C ASN A 7 -37.60 -46.92 27.15
N LYS A 8 -36.82 -48.00 27.28
CA LYS A 8 -35.35 -47.96 27.22
C LYS A 8 -34.83 -47.74 25.79
N ILE A 9 -35.51 -48.31 24.80
CA ILE A 9 -35.14 -48.17 23.38
C ILE A 9 -35.42 -46.74 22.90
N GLY A 10 -36.58 -46.16 23.27
CA GLY A 10 -36.91 -44.78 22.93
C GLY A 10 -35.93 -43.75 23.51
N LEU A 11 -35.50 -43.93 24.76
CA LEU A 11 -34.56 -43.04 25.43
C LEU A 11 -33.14 -43.12 24.82
N ALA A 12 -32.70 -44.33 24.43
CA ALA A 12 -31.40 -44.52 23.76
C ALA A 12 -31.36 -43.89 22.36
N ILE A 13 -32.45 -44.00 21.59
CA ILE A 13 -32.57 -43.40 20.26
C ILE A 13 -32.63 -41.86 20.35
N MET A 14 -33.33 -41.31 21.35
CA MET A 14 -33.35 -39.85 21.57
C MET A 14 -31.98 -39.30 21.95
N ALA A 15 -31.19 -40.04 22.75
CA ALA A 15 -29.86 -39.62 23.16
C ALA A 15 -28.84 -39.63 22.00
N THR A 16 -28.92 -40.60 21.09
CA THR A 16 -28.05 -40.65 19.90
C THR A 16 -28.37 -39.54 18.91
N VAL A 17 -29.66 -39.29 18.63
CA VAL A 17 -30.10 -38.21 17.73
C VAL A 17 -29.68 -36.83 18.24
N ASN A 18 -29.78 -36.59 19.56
CA ASN A 18 -29.36 -35.31 20.15
C ASN A 18 -27.84 -35.11 20.09
N ARG A 19 -27.07 -36.20 20.23
CA ARG A 19 -25.60 -36.19 20.12
C ARG A 19 -25.13 -35.91 18.70
N GLU A 20 -25.78 -36.47 17.68
CA GLU A 20 -25.47 -36.20 16.27
C GLU A 20 -25.79 -34.76 15.87
N LYS A 21 -26.90 -34.22 16.36
CA LYS A 21 -27.26 -32.82 16.14
C LYS A 21 -26.24 -31.87 16.76
N ALA A 22 -25.78 -32.15 17.99
CA ALA A 22 -24.74 -31.38 18.66
C ALA A 22 -23.38 -31.44 17.94
N MET A 23 -22.97 -32.61 17.46
CA MET A 23 -21.72 -32.76 16.70
C MET A 23 -21.76 -32.05 15.34
N THR A 24 -22.92 -32.01 14.69
CA THR A 24 -23.10 -31.30 13.41
C THR A 24 -23.09 -29.78 13.61
N GLN A 25 -23.72 -29.28 14.68
CA GLN A 25 -23.68 -27.87 15.05
C GLN A 25 -22.26 -27.41 15.39
N LEU A 26 -21.50 -28.21 16.17
CA LEU A 26 -20.10 -27.91 16.51
C LEU A 26 -19.21 -27.83 15.27
N ARG A 27 -19.41 -28.72 14.29
CA ARG A 27 -18.67 -28.72 13.01
C ARG A 27 -18.95 -27.47 12.19
N ILE A 28 -20.21 -27.08 12.04
CA ILE A 28 -20.59 -25.87 11.29
C ILE A 28 -19.99 -24.62 11.95
N LEU A 29 -20.04 -24.53 13.27
CA LEU A 29 -19.46 -23.41 14.02
C LEU A 29 -17.94 -23.30 13.80
N PHE A 30 -17.24 -24.44 13.74
CA PHE A 30 -15.80 -24.48 13.45
C PHE A 30 -15.48 -23.92 12.05
N PHE A 31 -16.27 -24.26 11.03
CA PHE A 31 -16.08 -23.72 9.67
C PHE A 31 -16.38 -22.22 9.57
N VAL A 32 -17.38 -21.71 10.30
CA VAL A 32 -17.71 -20.28 10.31
C VAL A 32 -16.61 -19.45 10.97
N VAL A 33 -16.08 -19.90 12.12
CA VAL A 33 -14.98 -19.21 12.81
C VAL A 33 -13.68 -19.26 11.99
N LEU A 34 -13.37 -20.39 11.35
CA LEU A 34 -12.20 -20.54 10.50
C LEU A 34 -12.29 -19.67 9.23
N GLY A 35 -13.50 -19.52 8.67
CA GLY A 35 -13.76 -18.66 7.51
C GLY A 35 -13.57 -17.17 7.79
N MET A 36 -13.91 -16.70 9.00
CA MET A 36 -13.70 -15.29 9.38
C MET A 36 -12.21 -14.94 9.56
N ALA A 37 -11.37 -15.88 9.98
CA ALA A 37 -9.93 -15.63 10.15
C ALA A 37 -9.18 -15.43 8.82
N LEU A 38 -9.68 -16.00 7.71
CA LEU A 38 -9.02 -15.95 6.40
C LEU A 38 -9.37 -14.70 5.56
N PHE A 39 -10.44 -13.98 5.90
CA PHE A 39 -10.78 -12.70 5.25
C PHE A 39 -10.00 -11.49 5.81
N SER A 40 -9.16 -11.70 6.83
CA SER A 40 -8.31 -10.67 7.42
C SER A 40 -6.89 -10.64 6.85
N THR A 41 -6.68 -11.11 5.62
CA THR A 41 -5.48 -10.73 4.85
C THR A 41 -5.57 -9.25 4.54
N GLY A 42 -5.06 -8.45 5.47
CA GLY A 42 -4.93 -7.01 5.36
C GLY A 42 -4.29 -6.64 4.02
N ARG A 43 -4.74 -5.52 3.47
CA ARG A 43 -4.12 -4.89 2.31
C ARG A 43 -2.63 -4.72 2.62
N LEU A 44 -1.79 -5.56 2.06
CA LEU A 44 -0.36 -5.34 1.97
C LEU A 44 -0.17 -4.10 1.10
N HIS A 45 -0.20 -2.91 1.72
CA HIS A 45 0.35 -1.72 1.09
C HIS A 45 1.83 -2.03 0.88
N ALA A 46 2.23 -2.19 -0.37
CA ALA A 46 3.64 -2.11 -0.73
C ALA A 46 4.12 -0.72 -0.31
N ASP A 47 4.92 -0.67 0.75
CA ASP A 47 5.57 0.56 1.22
C ASP A 47 6.53 0.98 0.10
N ALA A 48 6.20 2.07 -0.62
CA ALA A 48 7.05 2.56 -1.69
C ALA A 48 8.37 3.04 -1.10
N ASP A 49 9.51 2.53 -1.57
CA ASP A 49 10.80 3.01 -1.10
C ASP A 49 11.01 4.46 -1.56
N ILE A 50 11.16 5.37 -0.61
CA ILE A 50 11.26 6.81 -0.84
C ILE A 50 12.68 7.21 -1.27
N LYS A 51 13.69 6.43 -0.82
CA LYS A 51 15.10 6.69 -1.12
C LYS A 51 15.43 6.73 -2.61
N PRO A 52 14.97 5.79 -3.46
CA PRO A 52 15.23 5.86 -4.90
C PRO A 52 14.59 7.11 -5.53
N ILE A 53 13.38 7.49 -5.14
CA ILE A 53 12.71 8.70 -5.67
C ILE A 53 13.53 9.97 -5.35
N LEU A 54 14.06 10.06 -4.12
CA LEU A 54 14.95 11.17 -3.75
C LEU A 54 16.28 11.14 -4.51
N ALA A 55 16.83 9.94 -4.76
CA ALA A 55 18.04 9.81 -5.56
C ALA A 55 17.81 10.29 -7.01
N ASP A 56 16.71 9.88 -7.64
CA ASP A 56 16.33 10.28 -8.99
C ASP A 56 16.08 11.79 -9.08
N ALA A 57 15.38 12.37 -8.10
CA ALA A 57 15.17 13.81 -8.02
C ALA A 57 16.49 14.58 -7.93
N ARG A 58 17.44 14.14 -7.08
CA ARG A 58 18.77 14.77 -6.97
C ARG A 58 19.59 14.63 -8.25
N ALA A 59 19.59 13.45 -8.87
CA ALA A 59 20.33 13.20 -10.11
C ALA A 59 19.80 14.06 -11.27
N THR A 60 18.48 14.13 -11.40
CA THR A 60 17.81 14.97 -12.40
C THR A 60 18.08 16.44 -12.14
N LEU A 61 17.93 16.89 -10.89
CA LEU A 61 18.23 18.27 -10.50
C LEU A 61 19.69 18.65 -10.82
N THR A 62 20.65 17.76 -10.55
CA THR A 62 22.07 17.98 -10.87
C THR A 62 22.28 18.15 -12.37
N THR A 63 21.58 17.34 -13.18
CA THR A 63 21.65 17.40 -14.64
C THR A 63 21.13 18.74 -15.19
N VAL A 64 19.99 19.22 -14.67
CA VAL A 64 19.38 20.49 -15.13
C VAL A 64 20.09 21.72 -14.57
N ALA A 65 20.67 21.61 -13.36
CA ALA A 65 21.51 22.65 -12.77
C ALA A 65 22.73 22.94 -13.66
N ALA A 66 23.37 21.89 -14.18
CA ALA A 66 24.48 22.02 -15.13
C ALA A 66 24.08 22.73 -16.43
N LYS A 67 22.79 22.68 -16.80
CA LYS A 67 22.22 23.39 -17.96
C LYS A 67 21.68 24.78 -17.60
N GLY A 68 21.63 25.18 -16.33
CA GLY A 68 21.09 26.46 -15.88
C GLY A 68 19.56 26.54 -15.79
N PHE A 69 18.87 25.39 -15.81
CA PHE A 69 17.39 25.31 -15.81
C PHE A 69 16.81 24.81 -14.48
N GLU A 70 17.59 24.83 -13.40
CA GLU A 70 17.08 24.39 -12.10
C GLU A 70 15.99 25.31 -11.54
N TRP A 71 14.95 24.71 -10.99
CA TRP A 71 13.97 25.43 -10.19
C TRP A 71 14.38 25.43 -8.72
N THR A 72 14.34 26.60 -8.08
CA THR A 72 14.79 26.78 -6.69
C THR A 72 13.96 25.98 -5.68
N THR A 73 12.68 25.76 -5.97
CA THR A 73 11.74 24.99 -5.15
C THR A 73 12.10 23.51 -5.07
N THR A 74 12.76 22.95 -6.08
CA THR A 74 13.07 21.52 -6.15
C THR A 74 14.03 21.10 -5.02
N ARG A 75 15.05 21.90 -4.72
CA ARG A 75 15.95 21.64 -3.56
C ARG A 75 15.21 21.67 -2.24
N GLN A 76 14.25 22.58 -2.09
CA GLN A 76 13.47 22.73 -0.86
C GLN A 76 12.55 21.52 -0.66
N LEU A 77 11.94 21.00 -1.72
CA LEU A 77 11.14 19.78 -1.67
C LEU A 77 11.97 18.55 -1.30
N ILE A 78 13.19 18.41 -1.86
CA ILE A 78 14.12 17.33 -1.50
C ILE A 78 14.47 17.41 -0.01
N ALA A 79 14.86 18.59 0.48
CA ALA A 79 15.21 18.78 1.89
C ALA A 79 14.01 18.52 2.82
N ALA A 80 12.82 19.00 2.46
CA ALA A 80 11.60 18.75 3.24
C ALA A 80 11.23 17.25 3.28
N ALA A 81 11.38 16.55 2.15
CA ALA A 81 11.14 15.12 2.07
C ALA A 81 12.10 14.32 2.96
N GLU A 82 13.39 14.69 2.97
CA GLU A 82 14.40 14.09 3.86
C GLU A 82 14.08 14.31 5.34
N VAL A 83 13.67 15.53 5.70
CA VAL A 83 13.25 15.86 7.07
C VAL A 83 12.04 15.02 7.48
N ALA A 84 11.01 14.92 6.63
CA ALA A 84 9.84 14.09 6.88
C ALA A 84 10.21 12.59 7.00
N LEU A 85 11.14 12.11 6.17
CA LEU A 85 11.62 10.72 6.23
C LEU A 85 12.33 10.43 7.55
N ALA A 86 13.22 11.34 7.98
CA ALA A 86 13.95 11.24 9.23
C ALA A 86 13.02 11.29 10.45
N ALA A 87 11.91 12.03 10.36
CA ALA A 87 10.86 12.08 11.37
C ALA A 87 9.94 10.84 11.37
N GLY A 88 10.11 9.90 10.43
CA GLY A 88 9.25 8.73 10.28
C GLY A 88 7.92 8.98 9.56
N ASP A 89 7.69 10.21 9.09
CA ASP A 89 6.51 10.58 8.30
C ASP A 89 6.70 10.17 6.83
N LYS A 90 6.63 8.86 6.60
CA LYS A 90 6.83 8.25 5.28
C LYS A 90 5.83 8.76 4.23
N ALA A 91 4.57 8.97 4.60
CA ALA A 91 3.54 9.38 3.65
C ALA A 91 3.79 10.81 3.15
N HIS A 92 4.08 11.73 4.06
CA HIS A 92 4.42 13.10 3.70
C HIS A 92 5.73 13.16 2.92
N SER A 93 6.75 12.42 3.37
CA SER A 93 8.04 12.31 2.68
C SER A 93 7.88 11.81 1.24
N LEU A 94 7.07 10.76 1.02
CA LEU A 94 6.79 10.23 -0.31
C LEU A 94 6.15 11.29 -1.22
N ASN A 95 5.19 12.05 -0.71
CA ASN A 95 4.52 13.10 -1.47
C ASN A 95 5.49 14.22 -1.88
N LEU A 96 6.33 14.67 -0.95
CA LEU A 96 7.36 15.68 -1.21
C LEU A 96 8.43 15.18 -2.19
N ALA A 97 8.88 13.94 -2.06
CA ALA A 97 9.85 13.32 -2.96
C ALA A 97 9.31 13.23 -4.40
N LYS A 98 8.03 12.84 -4.56
CA LYS A 98 7.37 12.81 -5.87
C LYS A 98 7.21 14.21 -6.47
N ALA A 99 6.87 15.21 -5.65
CA ALA A 99 6.79 16.59 -6.10
C ALA A 99 8.15 17.09 -6.58
N ALA A 100 9.23 16.81 -5.82
CA ALA A 100 10.59 17.16 -6.21
C ALA A 100 11.00 16.51 -7.54
N LEU A 101 10.74 15.21 -7.71
CA LEU A 101 11.06 14.50 -8.94
C LEU A 101 10.32 15.12 -10.14
N ASN A 102 9.02 15.37 -10.01
CA ASN A 102 8.22 15.99 -11.06
C ASN A 102 8.71 17.41 -11.44
N GLU A 103 9.16 18.22 -10.49
CA GLU A 103 9.76 19.52 -10.82
C GLU A 103 11.10 19.38 -11.53
N ALA A 104 11.95 18.44 -11.10
CA ALA A 104 13.22 18.17 -11.75
C ALA A 104 13.04 17.68 -13.20
N GLU A 105 12.07 16.80 -13.43
CA GLU A 105 11.73 16.30 -14.78
C GLU A 105 11.19 17.40 -15.70
N LYS A 106 10.34 18.29 -15.18
CA LYS A 106 9.85 19.46 -15.93
C LYS A 106 10.97 20.43 -16.26
N SER A 107 11.87 20.66 -15.32
CA SER A 107 13.08 21.47 -15.54
C SER A 107 13.94 20.86 -16.65
N LEU A 108 14.05 19.52 -16.70
CA LEU A 108 14.81 18.82 -17.73
C LEU A 108 14.16 18.96 -19.10
N LEU A 109 12.84 18.81 -19.17
CA LEU A 109 12.08 19.02 -20.40
C LEU A 109 12.26 20.46 -20.93
N GLN A 110 12.21 21.45 -20.04
CA GLN A 110 12.47 22.85 -20.40
C GLN A 110 13.89 23.06 -20.92
N ALA A 111 14.90 22.48 -20.26
CA ALA A 111 16.29 22.57 -20.68
C ALA A 111 16.50 21.96 -22.07
N ASN A 112 15.94 20.77 -22.30
CA ASN A 112 16.04 20.08 -23.58
C ASN A 112 15.32 20.84 -24.70
N TYR A 113 14.18 21.45 -24.40
CA TYR A 113 13.46 22.29 -25.35
C TYR A 113 14.29 23.51 -25.73
N ALA A 114 14.83 24.24 -24.75
CA ALA A 114 15.66 25.42 -25.01
C ALA A 114 16.93 25.08 -25.82
N GLU A 115 17.54 23.92 -25.57
CA GLU A 115 18.70 23.42 -26.32
C GLU A 115 18.34 23.13 -27.79
N ALA A 116 17.20 22.49 -28.05
CA ALA A 116 16.74 22.18 -29.40
C ALA A 116 16.18 23.40 -30.16
N HIS A 117 15.64 24.39 -29.43
CA HIS A 117 14.88 25.52 -29.97
C HIS A 117 15.52 26.89 -29.67
N TRP A 118 16.84 26.95 -29.51
CA TRP A 118 17.54 28.19 -29.16
C TRP A 118 17.25 29.37 -30.12
N GLN A 119 16.90 29.06 -31.37
CA GLN A 119 16.56 30.02 -32.42
C GLN A 119 15.23 30.74 -32.16
N ASP A 120 14.29 30.09 -31.49
CA ASP A 120 12.95 30.63 -31.21
C ASP A 120 13.00 31.80 -30.20
N GLY A 121 14.12 31.97 -29.49
CA GLY A 121 14.33 33.02 -28.49
C GLY A 121 15.00 34.30 -29.01
N MET A 122 15.43 34.37 -30.28
CA MET A 122 16.08 35.56 -30.82
C MET A 122 15.04 36.54 -31.41
N PRO A 123 15.00 37.80 -30.94
CA PRO A 123 14.21 38.83 -31.61
C PRO A 123 14.78 39.11 -33.00
N PHE A 124 13.90 39.22 -33.99
CA PHE A 124 14.21 39.55 -35.39
C PHE A 124 14.64 41.00 -35.57
#